data_AF-A0A7L4Y071-F1
#
_entry.id   AF-A0A7L4Y071-F1
#
_cell.length_a   1.000
_cell.length_b   1.000
_cell.length_c   1.000
_cell.angle_alpha   90.00
_cell.angle_beta   90.00
_cell.angle_gamma   90.00
#
_symmetry.space_group_name_H-M   'P 1'
#
loop_
_entity.id
_entity.type
_entity.pdbx_description
1 polymer ?
#
loop_
_entity_poly.entity_id
_entity_poly.type
_entity_poly.pdbx_seq_one_letter_code
_entity_poly.pdbx_strand_id
1 'polypeptide(L)'
;MSETEHRPAYLCGQLHAALRALENIGARTNRLAEAHSLYQAARSPQNELRKHLKAAGEHILAAVARGGAHAAAAREVFQGIPAFIPAKGLPSGALDNRDSALFSDGYNEQLSLYKEKYGALFV
;
A
#
# COMPACT_ATOMS: atom_id res chain seq x y z
N MET A 1 16.52 -1.37 -21.05
CA MET A 1 15.27 -1.37 -20.29
C MET A 1 14.83 0.07 -20.09
N SER A 2 13.58 0.38 -20.43
CA SER A 2 13.09 1.77 -20.56
C SER A 2 12.53 2.30 -19.23
N GLU A 3 12.51 3.62 -19.06
CA GLU A 3 11.93 4.32 -17.90
C GLU A 3 10.47 3.91 -17.62
N THR A 4 9.74 3.48 -18.65
CA THR A 4 8.36 2.98 -18.57
C THR A 4 8.24 1.64 -17.82
N GLU A 5 9.27 0.77 -17.85
CA GLU A 5 9.29 -0.51 -17.11
C GLU A 5 9.55 -0.33 -15.62
N HIS A 6 10.14 0.81 -15.22
CA HIS A 6 10.46 1.15 -13.84
C HIS A 6 9.26 1.75 -13.08
N ARG A 7 8.28 2.30 -13.80
CA ARG A 7 7.03 2.84 -13.24
C ARG A 7 6.17 1.77 -12.52
N PRO A 8 6.02 0.53 -13.02
CA PRO A 8 5.34 -0.55 -12.30
C PRO A 8 5.83 -0.78 -10.87
N ALA A 9 7.14 -0.85 -10.63
CA ALA A 9 7.69 -1.12 -9.30
C ALA A 9 7.34 0.01 -8.32
N TYR A 10 7.50 1.26 -8.77
CA TYR A 10 7.10 2.45 -8.02
C TYR A 10 5.60 2.44 -7.66
N LEU A 11 4.73 2.19 -8.65
CA LEU A 11 3.28 2.08 -8.44
C LEU A 11 2.93 0.95 -7.45
N CYS A 12 3.61 -0.20 -7.52
CA CYS A 12 3.44 -1.27 -6.55
C CYS A 12 3.84 -0.85 -5.12
N GLY A 13 4.88 -0.01 -4.98
CA GLY A 13 5.24 0.62 -3.71
C GLY A 13 4.12 1.50 -3.16
N GLN A 14 3.57 2.39 -4.01
CA GLN A 14 2.45 3.27 -3.64
C GLN A 14 1.19 2.45 -3.26
N LEU A 15 0.89 1.40 -4.03
CA LEU A 15 -0.21 0.47 -3.73
C LEU A 15 -0.02 -0.19 -2.36
N HIS A 16 1.19 -0.66 -2.07
CA HIS A 16 1.49 -1.26 -0.78
C HIS A 16 1.26 -0.26 0.36
N ALA A 17 1.72 0.98 0.21
CA ALA A 17 1.49 2.03 1.19
C ALA A 17 0.00 2.32 1.42
N ALA A 18 -0.81 2.38 0.35
CA ALA A 18 -2.26 2.58 0.45
C ALA A 18 -2.96 1.44 1.21
N LEU A 19 -2.59 0.19 0.92
CA LEU A 19 -3.16 -0.97 1.59
C LEU A 19 -2.77 -1.03 3.07
N ARG A 20 -1.53 -0.68 3.40
CA ARG A 20 -1.09 -0.55 4.80
C ARG A 20 -1.76 0.62 5.52
N ALA A 21 -2.02 1.73 4.83
CA ALA A 21 -2.77 2.84 5.41
C ALA A 21 -4.21 2.41 5.74
N LEU A 22 -4.90 1.70 4.84
CA LEU A 22 -6.23 1.13 5.13
C LEU A 22 -6.20 0.21 6.35
N GLU A 23 -5.20 -0.68 6.42
CA GLU A 23 -5.02 -1.56 7.58
C GLU A 23 -4.86 -0.77 8.88
N ASN A 24 -4.02 0.28 8.92
CA ASN A 24 -3.83 1.08 10.13
C ASN A 24 -5.05 1.94 10.48
N ILE A 25 -5.81 2.43 9.48
CA ILE A 25 -7.05 3.18 9.70
C ILE A 25 -8.16 2.27 10.25
N GLY A 26 -8.23 1.02 9.79
CA GLY A 26 -9.26 0.07 10.17
C GLY A 26 -8.92 -0.75 11.42
N ALA A 27 -7.68 -1.19 11.55
CA ALA A 27 -7.22 -2.03 12.65
C ALA A 27 -6.93 -1.20 13.92
N ARG A 28 -6.87 -1.90 15.06
CA ARG A 28 -6.25 -1.39 16.31
C ARG A 28 -4.80 -1.88 16.42
N THR A 29 -4.10 -2.01 15.28
CA THR A 29 -2.76 -2.58 15.27
C THR A 29 -1.79 -1.57 14.70
N ASN A 30 -0.90 -1.10 15.57
CA ASN A 30 0.18 -0.16 15.27
C ASN A 30 1.34 -0.79 14.46
N ARG A 31 1.03 -1.74 13.55
CA ARG A 31 2.04 -2.36 12.69
C ARG A 31 2.34 -1.40 11.53
N LEU A 32 3.06 -0.33 11.80
CA LEU A 32 3.68 0.45 10.74
C LEU A 32 4.95 -0.29 10.27
N ALA A 33 4.98 -0.61 8.98
CA ALA A 33 6.13 -1.06 8.20
C ALA A 33 7.22 -1.84 8.99
N GLU A 34 7.01 -3.14 9.22
CA GLU A 34 8.17 -3.98 9.52
C GLU A 34 9.02 -4.08 8.24
N ALA A 35 10.32 -3.81 8.33
CA ALA A 35 11.24 -3.94 7.20
C ALA A 35 11.14 -5.31 6.50
N HIS A 36 10.75 -6.34 7.26
CA HIS A 36 10.47 -7.67 6.74
C HIS A 36 9.29 -7.69 5.74
N SER A 37 8.22 -6.94 5.99
CA SER A 37 7.05 -6.86 5.10
C SER A 37 7.38 -6.21 3.76
N LEU A 38 8.22 -5.17 3.77
CA LEU A 38 8.70 -4.53 2.53
C LEU A 38 9.57 -5.45 1.70
N TYR A 39 10.50 -6.14 2.36
CA TYR A 39 11.36 -7.11 1.70
C TYR A 39 10.55 -8.23 1.04
N GLN A 40 9.55 -8.78 1.72
CA GLN A 40 8.70 -9.83 1.17
C GLN A 40 7.86 -9.32 -0.01
N ALA A 41 7.32 -8.10 0.10
CA ALA A 41 6.55 -7.50 -0.98
C ALA A 41 7.41 -7.26 -2.24
N ALA A 42 8.68 -6.88 -2.11
CA ALA A 42 9.59 -6.75 -3.24
C ALA A 42 9.97 -8.11 -3.87
N ARG A 43 10.07 -9.18 -3.06
CA ARG A 43 10.38 -10.54 -3.56
C ARG A 43 9.21 -11.24 -4.23
N SER A 44 7.97 -10.86 -3.91
CA SER A 44 6.79 -11.43 -4.54
C SER A 44 5.63 -10.42 -4.61
N PRO A 45 5.74 -9.37 -5.43
CA PRO A 45 4.77 -8.27 -5.46
C PRO A 45 3.36 -8.75 -5.73
N GLN A 46 3.16 -9.61 -6.72
CA GLN A 46 1.84 -10.15 -7.03
C GLN A 46 1.22 -10.92 -5.86
N ASN A 47 1.98 -11.75 -5.15
CA ASN A 47 1.44 -12.56 -4.07
C ASN A 47 1.12 -11.71 -2.84
N GLU A 48 2.05 -10.86 -2.40
CA GLU A 48 1.87 -10.04 -1.20
C GLU A 48 0.79 -8.97 -1.41
N LEU A 49 0.82 -8.24 -2.51
CA LEU A 49 -0.17 -7.19 -2.76
C LEU A 49 -1.57 -7.77 -2.99
N ARG A 50 -1.70 -8.97 -3.58
CA ARG A 50 -3.01 -9.65 -3.68
C ARG A 50 -3.57 -10.06 -2.31
N LYS A 51 -2.73 -10.48 -1.36
CA LYS A 51 -3.19 -10.79 0.01
C LYS A 51 -3.77 -9.53 0.66
N HIS A 52 -3.06 -8.41 0.56
CA HIS A 52 -3.52 -7.14 1.11
C HIS A 52 -4.78 -6.61 0.39
N LEU A 53 -4.87 -6.73 -0.93
CA LEU A 53 -6.08 -6.38 -1.69
C LEU A 53 -7.30 -7.18 -1.24
N LYS A 54 -7.14 -8.48 -0.96
CA LYS A 54 -8.24 -9.31 -0.41
C LYS A 54 -8.65 -8.86 0.99
N ALA A 55 -7.70 -8.47 1.83
CA ALA A 55 -7.96 -8.00 3.19
C ALA A 55 -8.54 -6.57 3.24
N ALA A 56 -8.41 -5.78 2.16
CA ALA A 56 -8.83 -4.38 2.13
C ALA A 56 -10.32 -4.17 2.48
N GLY A 57 -11.20 -5.09 2.05
CA GLY A 57 -12.62 -5.04 2.40
C GLY A 57 -12.87 -5.08 3.91
N GLU A 58 -12.18 -5.97 4.63
CA GLU A 58 -12.27 -6.09 6.09
C GLU A 58 -11.76 -4.84 6.79
N HIS A 59 -10.67 -4.25 6.30
CA HIS A 59 -10.14 -3.00 6.85
C HIS A 59 -11.11 -1.83 6.68
N ILE A 60 -11.80 -1.76 5.54
CA ILE A 60 -12.83 -0.73 5.29
C ILE A 60 -14.03 -0.94 6.22
N LEU A 61 -14.52 -2.18 6.36
CA LEU A 61 -15.62 -2.49 7.28
C LEU A 61 -15.26 -2.07 8.72
N ALA A 62 -14.05 -2.39 9.16
CA ALA A 62 -13.55 -2.00 10.48
C ALA A 62 -13.47 -0.46 10.63
N ALA A 63 -12.94 0.25 9.65
CA ALA A 63 -12.86 1.71 9.66
C ALA A 63 -14.24 2.38 9.68
N VAL A 64 -15.20 1.85 8.92
CA VAL A 64 -16.59 2.32 8.89
C VAL A 64 -17.27 2.11 10.25
N ALA A 65 -17.05 0.96 10.88
CA ALA A 65 -17.58 0.67 12.22
C ALA A 65 -17.06 1.64 13.29
N ARG A 66 -15.84 2.18 13.12
CA ARG A 66 -15.28 3.24 13.99
C ARG A 66 -15.90 4.62 13.74
N GLY A 67 -16.47 4.84 12.55
CA GLY A 67 -17.16 6.07 12.18
C GLY A 67 -16.26 7.30 12.01
N GLY A 68 -16.89 8.44 11.74
CA GLY A 68 -16.24 9.74 11.67
C GLY A 68 -15.02 9.80 10.75
N ALA A 69 -13.90 10.28 11.27
CA ALA A 69 -12.66 10.46 10.52
C ALA A 69 -12.08 9.14 9.98
N HIS A 70 -12.27 8.01 10.67
CA HIS A 70 -11.82 6.70 10.18
C HIS A 70 -12.58 6.28 8.92
N ALA A 71 -13.90 6.42 8.91
CA ALA A 71 -14.74 6.10 7.75
C ALA A 71 -14.40 6.99 6.55
N ALA A 72 -14.20 8.30 6.77
CA ALA A 72 -13.83 9.25 5.73
C ALA A 72 -12.44 8.95 5.14
N ALA A 73 -11.43 8.72 5.99
CA ALA A 73 -10.08 8.40 5.55
C ALA A 73 -10.03 7.07 4.77
N ALA A 74 -10.69 6.02 5.26
CA ALA A 74 -10.73 4.74 4.57
C ALA A 74 -11.37 4.84 3.18
N ARG A 75 -12.45 5.61 3.04
CA ARG A 75 -13.09 5.86 1.74
C ARG A 75 -12.11 6.51 0.77
N GLU A 76 -11.42 7.55 1.19
CA GLU A 76 -10.50 8.29 0.31
C GLU A 76 -9.32 7.43 -0.12
N VAL A 77 -8.68 6.71 0.82
CA VAL A 77 -7.56 5.81 0.50
C VAL A 77 -8.02 4.71 -0.46
N PHE A 78 -9.19 4.10 -0.22
CA PHE A 78 -9.73 3.06 -1.09
C PHE A 78 -10.00 3.55 -2.52
N GLN A 79 -10.54 4.76 -2.67
CA GLN A 79 -10.79 5.37 -3.99
C GLN A 79 -9.50 5.60 -4.79
N GLY A 80 -8.35 5.79 -4.12
CA GLY A 80 -7.05 5.97 -4.75
C GLY A 80 -6.40 4.67 -5.25
N ILE A 81 -6.74 3.51 -4.68
CA ILE A 81 -6.10 2.22 -4.97
C ILE A 81 -5.98 1.89 -6.47
N PRO A 82 -7.03 2.06 -7.30
CA PRO A 82 -6.95 1.72 -8.72
C PRO A 82 -5.86 2.49 -9.47
N ALA A 83 -5.52 3.71 -9.04
CA ALA A 83 -4.48 4.53 -9.68
C ALA A 83 -3.06 3.97 -9.47
N PHE A 84 -2.87 3.12 -8.46
CA PHE A 84 -1.58 2.48 -8.13
C PHE A 84 -1.44 1.07 -8.71
N ILE A 85 -2.45 0.55 -9.41
CA ILE A 85 -2.34 -0.75 -10.08
C ILE A 85 -1.68 -0.54 -11.45
N PRO A 86 -0.53 -1.18 -11.73
CA PRO A 86 0.10 -1.04 -13.05
C PRO A 86 -0.82 -1.55 -14.16
N ALA A 87 -0.78 -0.92 -15.34
CA ALA A 87 -1.69 -1.21 -16.45
C ALA A 87 -1.67 -2.68 -16.92
N LYS A 88 -0.54 -3.39 -16.76
CA LYS A 88 -0.38 -4.81 -17.09
C LYS A 88 -0.60 -5.75 -15.90
N GLY A 89 -1.13 -5.24 -14.79
CA GLY A 89 -1.25 -5.96 -13.53
C GLY A 89 0.04 -5.99 -12.71
N LEU A 90 0.00 -6.74 -11.61
CA LEU A 90 1.11 -6.83 -10.66
C LEU A 90 2.24 -7.73 -11.19
N PRO A 91 3.53 -7.34 -11.01
CA PRO A 91 4.67 -8.17 -11.39
C PRO A 91 4.65 -9.52 -10.67
N SER A 92 4.77 -10.62 -11.44
CA SER A 92 4.71 -11.99 -10.93
C SER A 92 6.03 -12.50 -10.33
N GLY A 93 7.15 -11.93 -10.76
CA GLY A 93 8.50 -12.27 -10.30
C GLY A 93 9.02 -11.34 -9.22
N ALA A 94 10.13 -11.74 -8.60
CA ALA A 94 10.89 -10.85 -7.72
C ALA A 94 11.38 -9.63 -8.50
N LEU A 95 11.33 -8.46 -7.86
CA LEU A 95 11.94 -7.25 -8.38
C LEU A 95 13.46 -7.38 -8.35
N ASP A 96 14.15 -6.85 -9.35
CA ASP A 96 15.60 -6.72 -9.30
C ASP A 96 16.01 -5.62 -8.29
N ASN A 97 17.32 -5.38 -8.14
CA ASN A 97 17.82 -4.39 -7.18
C ASN A 97 17.33 -2.97 -7.48
N ARG A 98 17.18 -2.60 -8.76
CA ARG A 98 16.75 -1.26 -9.17
C ARG A 98 15.25 -1.10 -8.95
N ASP A 99 14.47 -2.09 -9.36
CA ASP A 99 13.02 -2.08 -9.14
C ASP A 99 12.66 -2.18 -7.65
N SER A 100 13.45 -2.89 -6.84
CA SER A 100 13.28 -2.93 -5.39
C SER A 100 13.51 -1.57 -4.73
N ALA A 101 14.49 -0.79 -5.23
CA ALA A 101 14.70 0.58 -4.77
C ALA A 101 13.50 1.47 -5.13
N LEU A 102 13.02 1.40 -6.37
CA LEU A 102 11.85 2.17 -6.81
C LEU A 102 10.56 1.79 -6.07
N PHE A 103 10.37 0.51 -5.78
CA PHE A 103 9.28 0.05 -4.92
C PHE A 103 9.38 0.69 -3.53
N SER A 104 10.57 0.73 -2.95
CA SER A 104 10.81 1.34 -1.65
C SER A 104 10.56 2.85 -1.68
N ASP A 105 10.98 3.53 -2.74
CA ASP A 105 10.75 4.97 -2.93
C ASP A 105 9.25 5.28 -3.01
N GLY A 106 8.52 4.58 -3.89
CA GLY A 106 7.07 4.77 -4.04
C GLY A 106 6.30 4.42 -2.77
N TYR A 107 6.75 3.42 -2.01
CA TYR A 107 6.18 3.10 -0.71
C TYR A 107 6.41 4.24 0.29
N ASN A 108 7.64 4.70 0.45
CA ASN A 108 8.01 5.70 1.44
C ASN A 108 7.38 7.07 1.15
N GLU A 109 7.35 7.49 -0.11
CA GLU A 109 6.69 8.73 -0.53
C GLU A 109 5.20 8.69 -0.20
N GLN A 110 4.50 7.65 -0.67
CA GLN A 110 3.06 7.54 -0.46
C GLN A 110 2.68 7.34 1.01
N LEU A 111 3.47 6.58 1.77
CA LEU A 111 3.27 6.42 3.21
C LEU A 111 3.48 7.73 3.95
N SER A 112 4.45 8.55 3.55
CA SER A 112 4.70 9.86 4.16
C SER A 112 3.51 10.79 3.96
N LEU A 113 2.95 10.82 2.74
CA LEU A 113 1.71 11.58 2.45
C LEU A 113 0.54 11.11 3.32
N TYR A 114 0.37 9.80 3.50
CA TYR A 114 -0.69 9.28 4.37
C TYR A 114 -0.43 9.53 5.86
N LYS A 115 0.83 9.50 6.32
CA LYS A 115 1.17 9.84 7.71
C LYS A 115 0.92 11.31 8.01
N GLU A 116 1.26 12.20 7.08
CA GLU A 116 0.98 13.62 7.20
C GLU A 116 -0.54 13.86 7.31
N LYS A 117 -1.32 13.21 6.44
CA LYS A 117 -2.77 13.43 6.37
C LYS A 117 -3.57 12.69 7.45
N TYR A 118 -3.19 11.46 7.78
CA TYR A 118 -3.97 10.53 8.59
C TYR A 118 -3.21 9.94 9.79
N GLY A 119 -1.99 10.42 10.09
CA GLY A 119 -1.15 9.84 11.14
C GLY A 119 -1.82 9.77 12.51
N ALA A 120 -2.72 10.71 12.83
CA ALA A 120 -3.52 10.69 14.07
C ALA A 120 -4.52 9.52 14.14
N LEU A 121 -4.82 8.86 13.02
CA LEU A 121 -5.74 7.72 12.92
C LEU A 121 -5.00 6.37 12.91
N PHE A 122 -3.67 6.36 12.85
CA PHE A 122 -2.87 5.14 12.92
C PHE A 122 -2.67 4.81 14.41
N VAL A 123 -3.58 4.00 14.98
CA VAL A 123 -3.63 3.69 16.42
C VAL A 123 -3.77 2.20 16.71
#